data_AF-A0A1S8CUW2-F1
#
_entry.id   AF-A0A1S8CUW2-F1
#
_cell.length_a   1.000
_cell.length_b   1.000
_cell.length_c   1.000
_cell.angle_alpha   90.00
_cell.angle_beta   90.00
_cell.angle_gamma   90.00
#
_symmetry.space_group_name_H-M   'P 1'
#
loop_
_entity.id
_entity.type
_entity.pdbx_description
1 polymer ?
#
loop_
_entity_poly.entity_id
_entity_poly.type
_entity_poly.pdbx_seq_one_letter_code
_entity_poly.pdbx_strand_id
1 'polypeptide(L)'
;MQQDEKIYAIRHLSFWYTDEWYKSLLDNTDHAGHIAALFNNKEEAIQKWKQLEYEFSHKAKFANIIYCEYSGRDDYGKEAALVQKSVDDLFEIIQELECAVYGLYEYPKNLKQQALFDYQQQKYDDCEINTGDDLKSNIFIAANFIKNNPLNHEVIPPVVDPYDHYVTLKGSLEELSDTPLLLQRLLEENSDIQYEDQNLLKIKFKDLAQINALLKNPIEQEMRYLSIEEIYQLEKQLNLTDPESI
;
A
#
# COMPACT_ATOMS: atom_id res chain seq x y z
N MET A 1 5.73 1.55 32.40
CA MET A 1 6.07 1.16 31.02
C MET A 1 6.66 2.39 30.36
N GLN A 2 7.83 2.25 29.77
CA GLN A 2 8.42 3.32 28.97
C GLN A 2 7.60 3.37 27.68
N GLN A 3 7.03 4.54 27.36
CA GLN A 3 6.26 4.70 26.13
C GLN A 3 7.25 4.62 24.97
N ASP A 4 7.04 3.68 24.05
CA ASP A 4 7.91 3.52 22.90
C ASP A 4 7.87 4.80 22.04
N GLU A 5 9.05 5.20 21.57
CA GLU A 5 9.18 6.34 20.66
C GLU A 5 8.31 6.12 19.42
N LYS A 6 7.67 7.18 18.92
CA LYS A 6 6.73 7.11 17.80
C LYS A 6 7.32 7.72 16.54
N ILE A 7 6.87 7.22 15.40
CA ILE A 7 7.10 7.81 14.10
C ILE A 7 5.76 7.97 13.36
N TYR A 8 5.62 9.07 12.65
CA TYR A 8 4.39 9.47 12.00
C TYR A 8 4.60 9.43 10.49
N ALA A 9 3.84 8.59 9.80
CA ALA A 9 3.95 8.42 8.35
C ALA A 9 2.68 8.94 7.67
N ILE A 10 2.84 9.71 6.61
CA ILE A 10 1.75 10.10 5.73
C ILE A 10 1.79 9.19 4.52
N ARG A 11 0.76 8.37 4.30
CA ARG A 11 0.68 7.46 3.14
C ARG A 11 -0.28 7.99 2.09
N HIS A 12 0.04 7.78 0.81
CA HIS A 12 -0.82 8.09 -0.32
C HIS A 12 -1.80 6.94 -0.56
N LEU A 13 -3.11 7.20 -0.45
CA LEU A 13 -4.14 6.18 -0.54
C LEU A 13 -4.56 5.87 -1.99
N SER A 14 -4.04 6.64 -2.96
CA SER A 14 -4.51 6.72 -4.34
C SER A 14 -5.99 7.02 -4.47
N PHE A 15 -6.32 7.65 -5.59
CA PHE A 15 -7.65 8.17 -5.75
C PHE A 15 -8.13 8.05 -7.19
N TRP A 16 -9.35 7.55 -7.35
CA TRP A 16 -10.01 7.49 -8.65
C TRP A 16 -11.31 8.29 -8.63
N TYR A 17 -11.54 9.07 -9.68
CA TYR A 17 -12.85 9.65 -9.94
C TYR A 17 -13.30 9.55 -11.38
N THR A 18 -14.61 9.71 -11.53
CA THR A 18 -15.30 9.94 -12.79
C THR A 18 -16.08 11.24 -12.68
N ASP A 19 -16.79 11.63 -13.74
CA ASP A 19 -17.75 12.72 -13.72
C ASP A 19 -18.95 12.48 -12.79
N GLU A 20 -19.10 11.28 -12.22
CA GLU A 20 -20.23 10.92 -11.35
C GLU A 20 -19.82 10.39 -9.96
N TRP A 21 -18.56 10.04 -9.73
CA TRP A 21 -18.17 9.36 -8.49
C TRP A 21 -16.71 9.52 -8.10
N TYR A 22 -16.46 9.48 -6.79
CA TYR A 22 -15.16 9.54 -6.11
C TYR A 22 -14.96 8.28 -5.27
N LYS A 23 -13.73 7.74 -5.26
CA LYS A 23 -13.33 6.78 -4.23
C LYS A 23 -11.82 6.76 -4.01
N SER A 24 -11.40 6.73 -2.75
CA SER A 24 -10.06 6.26 -2.39
C SER A 24 -9.94 4.77 -2.75
N LEU A 25 -8.84 4.39 -3.40
CA LEU A 25 -8.64 2.99 -3.79
C LEU A 25 -8.15 2.13 -2.63
N LEU A 26 -7.38 2.73 -1.72
CA LEU A 26 -6.95 2.11 -0.47
C LEU A 26 -7.80 2.60 0.70
N ASP A 27 -8.19 1.66 1.56
CA ASP A 27 -8.88 1.99 2.80
C ASP A 27 -7.89 2.64 3.77
N ASN A 28 -8.36 3.66 4.50
CA ASN A 28 -7.51 4.35 5.47
C ASN A 28 -7.10 3.44 6.65
N THR A 29 -7.70 2.26 6.81
CA THR A 29 -7.35 1.25 7.81
C THR A 29 -6.32 0.23 7.34
N ASP A 30 -6.02 0.15 6.03
CA ASP A 30 -5.17 -0.91 5.47
C ASP A 30 -3.66 -0.66 5.70
N HIS A 31 -3.25 0.52 6.19
CA HIS A 31 -1.84 0.94 6.32
C HIS A 31 -1.01 0.73 5.03
N ALA A 32 -1.67 0.72 3.88
CA ALA A 32 -1.10 0.54 2.56
C ALA A 32 -0.83 1.89 1.87
N GLY A 33 -0.16 1.84 0.72
CA GLY A 33 0.19 3.03 -0.05
C GLY A 33 1.55 3.61 0.31
N HIS A 34 2.15 4.33 -0.64
CA HIS A 34 3.47 4.93 -0.53
C HIS A 34 3.53 5.91 0.64
N ILE A 35 4.54 5.77 1.49
CA ILE A 35 4.88 6.73 2.55
C ILE A 35 5.42 8.01 1.89
N ALA A 36 4.53 8.97 1.65
CA ALA A 36 4.85 10.24 1.02
C ALA A 36 5.73 11.14 1.91
N ALA A 37 5.62 11.00 3.23
CA ALA A 37 6.44 11.75 4.20
C ALA A 37 6.50 11.05 5.56
N LEU A 38 7.57 11.33 6.32
CA LEU A 38 7.86 10.69 7.60
C LEU A 38 8.38 11.72 8.62
N PHE A 39 7.88 11.66 9.85
CA PHE A 39 8.14 12.66 10.90
C PHE A 39 8.35 12.00 12.27
N ASN A 40 9.18 12.65 13.10
CA ASN A 40 9.34 12.29 14.52
C ASN A 40 8.46 13.15 15.45
N ASN A 41 7.86 14.23 14.93
CA ASN A 41 6.96 15.11 15.66
C ASN A 41 5.54 15.04 15.07
N LYS A 42 4.53 14.90 15.93
CA LYS A 42 3.14 14.70 15.53
C LYS A 42 2.55 15.96 14.91
N GLU A 43 2.82 17.11 15.52
CA GLU A 43 2.27 18.39 15.07
C GLU A 43 2.80 18.75 13.68
N GLU A 44 4.10 18.56 13.43
CA GLU A 44 4.71 18.73 12.10
C GLU A 44 4.08 17.79 11.07
N ALA A 45 3.85 16.52 11.44
CA ALA A 45 3.20 15.55 10.57
C ALA A 45 1.77 15.99 10.21
N ILE A 46 0.99 16.44 11.20
CA ILE A 46 -0.37 16.96 10.98
C ILE A 46 -0.34 18.17 10.05
N GLN A 47 0.54 19.14 10.29
CA GLN A 47 0.64 20.32 9.42
C GLN A 47 0.99 19.94 7.98
N LYS A 48 1.92 19.00 7.79
CA LYS A 48 2.24 18.53 6.44
C LYS A 48 1.09 17.76 5.80
N TRP A 49 0.35 16.96 6.57
CA TRP A 49 -0.81 16.23 6.07
C TRP A 49 -1.88 17.19 5.52
N LYS A 50 -2.27 18.19 6.32
CA LYS A 50 -3.22 19.22 5.87
C LYS A 50 -2.75 19.91 4.59
N GLN A 51 -1.46 20.24 4.53
CA GLN A 51 -0.87 20.90 3.37
C GLN A 51 -0.90 20.00 2.11
N LEU A 52 -0.64 18.70 2.24
CA LEU A 52 -0.71 17.75 1.13
C LEU A 52 -2.13 17.59 0.60
N GLU A 53 -3.13 17.48 1.48
CA GLU A 53 -4.55 17.44 1.09
C GLU A 53 -4.97 18.72 0.35
N TYR A 54 -4.51 19.88 0.84
CA TYR A 54 -4.77 21.17 0.22
C TYR A 54 -4.16 21.26 -1.19
N GLU A 55 -2.88 20.90 -1.33
CA GLU A 55 -2.16 20.88 -2.61
C GLU A 55 -2.83 19.92 -3.61
N PHE A 56 -3.21 18.72 -3.14
CA PHE A 56 -3.90 17.74 -3.96
C PHE A 56 -5.22 18.27 -4.47
N SER A 57 -6.07 18.76 -3.57
CA SER A 57 -7.41 19.26 -3.89
C SER A 57 -7.33 20.40 -4.92
N HIS A 58 -6.35 21.29 -4.80
CA HIS A 58 -6.16 22.36 -5.79
C HIS A 58 -5.73 21.81 -7.17
N LYS A 59 -4.79 20.87 -7.21
CA LYS A 59 -4.30 20.29 -8.48
C LYS A 59 -5.38 19.44 -9.16
N ALA A 60 -6.17 18.72 -8.38
CA ALA A 60 -7.33 17.95 -8.83
C ALA A 60 -8.60 18.80 -9.06
N LYS A 61 -8.52 20.14 -8.95
CA LYS A 61 -9.65 21.07 -9.11
C LYS A 61 -10.85 20.70 -8.23
N PHE A 62 -10.57 20.23 -7.01
CA PHE A 62 -11.51 19.82 -5.99
C PHE A 62 -12.41 18.63 -6.38
N ALA A 63 -12.01 17.84 -7.38
CA ALA A 63 -12.73 16.64 -7.77
C ALA A 63 -12.89 15.66 -6.60
N ASN A 64 -11.90 15.59 -5.70
CA ASN A 64 -11.97 14.77 -4.50
C ASN A 64 -13.12 15.13 -3.56
N ILE A 65 -13.50 16.40 -3.52
CA ILE A 65 -14.56 16.92 -2.65
C ILE A 65 -15.90 16.92 -3.39
N ILE A 66 -15.93 17.43 -4.62
CA ILE A 66 -17.18 17.64 -5.38
C ILE A 66 -17.85 16.31 -5.74
N TYR A 67 -17.06 15.32 -6.16
CA TYR A 67 -17.59 14.02 -6.57
C TYR A 67 -17.63 12.98 -5.43
N CYS A 68 -17.23 13.37 -4.21
CA CYS A 68 -17.34 12.52 -3.02
C CYS A 68 -18.79 12.00 -2.88
N GLU A 69 -18.98 10.71 -2.57
CA GLU A 69 -20.33 10.15 -2.38
C GLU A 69 -21.10 10.79 -1.22
N TYR A 70 -20.36 11.34 -0.25
CA TYR A 70 -20.89 12.08 0.90
C TYR A 70 -21.08 13.57 0.59
N SER A 71 -20.62 14.06 -0.56
CA SER A 71 -20.90 15.42 -0.99
C SER A 71 -22.39 15.58 -1.30
N GLY A 72 -22.96 16.71 -0.91
CA GLY A 72 -24.31 17.02 -1.34
C GLY A 72 -24.31 17.31 -2.84
N ARG A 73 -25.40 16.98 -3.55
CA ARG A 73 -25.62 17.46 -4.94
C ARG A 73 -25.55 19.00 -5.07
N ASP A 74 -25.56 19.72 -3.96
CA ASP A 74 -25.43 21.17 -3.90
C ASP A 74 -23.97 21.65 -4.03
N ASP A 75 -22.97 20.76 -3.98
CA ASP A 75 -21.54 21.14 -4.06
C ASP A 75 -20.99 21.22 -5.49
N TYR A 76 -21.76 20.76 -6.49
CA TYR A 76 -21.45 20.95 -7.90
C TYR A 76 -21.40 22.45 -8.25
N GLY A 77 -20.30 22.88 -8.88
CA GLY A 77 -20.11 24.28 -9.28
C GLY A 77 -19.62 25.21 -8.16
N LYS A 78 -19.24 24.66 -6.99
CA LYS A 78 -18.69 25.43 -5.86
C LYS A 78 -17.17 25.54 -5.86
N GLU A 79 -16.47 25.20 -6.95
CA GLU A 79 -15.01 25.27 -7.06
C GLU A 79 -14.49 26.65 -6.64
N ALA A 80 -15.16 27.72 -7.08
CA ALA A 80 -14.79 29.09 -6.74
C ALA A 80 -14.84 29.37 -5.22
N ALA A 81 -15.75 28.72 -4.48
CA ALA A 81 -15.82 28.85 -3.03
C ALA A 81 -14.75 28.01 -2.33
N LEU A 82 -14.44 26.82 -2.87
CA LEU A 82 -13.40 25.93 -2.33
C LEU A 82 -11.99 26.51 -2.51
N VAL A 83 -11.71 27.19 -3.64
CA VAL A 83 -10.43 27.90 -3.87
C VAL A 83 -10.13 28.95 -2.80
N GLN A 84 -11.15 29.55 -2.19
CA GLN A 84 -10.97 30.60 -1.18
C GLN A 84 -10.80 30.04 0.24
N LYS A 85 -10.89 28.72 0.42
CA LYS A 85 -10.75 28.09 1.74
C LYS A 85 -9.30 28.11 2.21
N SER A 86 -9.15 28.26 3.52
CA SER A 86 -7.86 28.07 4.19
C SER A 86 -7.46 26.59 4.15
N VAL A 87 -6.19 26.30 4.46
CA VAL A 87 -5.71 24.92 4.62
C VAL A 87 -6.51 24.17 5.69
N ASP A 88 -6.79 24.83 6.82
CA ASP A 88 -7.54 24.23 7.93
C ASP A 88 -9.01 24.00 7.57
N ASP A 89 -9.68 25.00 7.00
CA ASP A 89 -11.10 24.90 6.59
C ASP A 89 -11.31 23.80 5.55
N LEU A 90 -10.40 23.72 4.57
CA LEU A 90 -10.49 22.70 3.52
C LEU A 90 -10.23 21.30 4.10
N PHE A 91 -9.29 21.19 5.04
CA PHE A 91 -9.02 19.93 5.71
C PHE A 91 -10.21 19.45 6.55
N GLU A 92 -10.89 20.35 7.27
CA GLU A 92 -12.11 20.01 8.01
C GLU A 92 -13.20 19.44 7.08
N ILE A 93 -13.43 20.08 5.92
CA ILE A 93 -14.37 19.59 4.90
C ILE A 93 -13.97 18.18 4.43
N ILE A 94 -12.68 17.95 4.16
CA ILE A 94 -12.17 16.64 3.70
C ILE A 94 -12.40 15.56 4.75
N GLN A 95 -12.21 15.87 6.04
CA GLN A 95 -12.46 14.94 7.13
C GLN A 95 -13.97 14.66 7.30
N GLU A 96 -14.82 15.68 7.21
CA GLU A 96 -16.28 15.53 7.31
C GLU A 96 -16.87 14.68 6.19
N LEU A 97 -16.32 14.78 4.99
CA LEU A 97 -16.74 14.02 3.82
C LEU A 97 -16.02 12.67 3.69
N GLU A 98 -15.08 12.35 4.57
CA GLU A 98 -14.25 11.14 4.51
C GLU A 98 -13.55 10.95 3.13
N CYS A 99 -13.17 12.06 2.48
CA CYS A 99 -12.62 12.07 1.11
C CYS A 99 -11.10 12.36 1.07
N ALA A 100 -10.38 11.86 2.07
CA ALA A 100 -8.94 12.06 2.22
C ALA A 100 -8.16 11.24 1.17
N VAL A 101 -7.16 11.87 0.56
CA VAL A 101 -6.26 11.22 -0.42
C VAL A 101 -4.96 10.76 0.26
N TYR A 102 -4.67 11.31 1.43
CA TYR A 102 -3.59 10.91 2.30
C TYR A 102 -4.10 10.45 3.66
N GLY A 103 -3.45 9.43 4.23
CA GLY A 103 -3.68 8.99 5.60
C GLY A 103 -2.48 9.31 6.49
N LEU A 104 -2.73 9.84 7.70
CA LEU A 104 -1.70 9.97 8.74
C LEU A 104 -1.74 8.78 9.69
N TYR A 105 -0.60 8.12 9.84
CA TYR A 105 -0.44 6.91 10.62
C TYR A 105 0.61 7.08 11.72
N GLU A 106 0.33 6.51 12.88
CA GLU A 106 1.23 6.51 14.03
C GLU A 106 1.77 5.09 14.26
N TYR A 107 3.09 4.93 14.26
CA TYR A 107 3.76 3.65 14.48
C TYR A 107 4.74 3.73 15.66
N PRO A 108 4.88 2.67 16.47
CA PRO A 108 6.07 2.49 17.30
C PRO A 108 7.32 2.49 16.42
N LYS A 109 8.34 3.24 16.80
CA LYS A 109 9.57 3.41 16.00
C LYS A 109 10.31 2.08 15.77
N ASN A 110 10.24 1.17 16.73
CA ASN A 110 10.85 -0.15 16.65
C ASN A 110 9.97 -1.19 15.93
N LEU A 111 8.77 -0.81 15.47
CA LEU A 111 7.89 -1.70 14.72
C LEU A 111 8.57 -2.09 13.41
N LYS A 112 8.51 -3.38 13.10
CA LYS A 112 8.92 -3.93 11.80
C LYS A 112 7.74 -4.56 11.08
N GLN A 113 7.75 -4.40 9.77
CA GLN A 113 6.87 -5.10 8.85
C GLN A 113 7.67 -6.13 8.06
N GLN A 114 7.02 -7.21 7.66
CA GLN A 114 7.61 -8.29 6.88
C GLN A 114 7.33 -8.07 5.39
N ALA A 115 8.36 -8.17 4.56
CA ALA A 115 8.29 -8.03 3.11
C ALA A 115 9.11 -9.12 2.43
N LEU A 116 8.68 -9.56 1.25
CA LEU A 116 9.42 -10.53 0.45
C LEU A 116 10.50 -9.84 -0.38
N PHE A 117 11.70 -10.41 -0.35
CA PHE A 117 12.84 -9.99 -1.17
C PHE A 117 13.24 -11.11 -2.12
N ASP A 118 13.29 -10.80 -3.41
CA ASP A 118 13.77 -11.68 -4.47
C ASP A 118 15.27 -11.50 -4.68
N TYR A 119 16.05 -12.55 -4.39
CA TYR A 119 17.50 -12.52 -4.58
C TYR A 119 17.94 -12.54 -6.04
N GLN A 120 17.15 -13.13 -6.93
CA GLN A 120 17.50 -13.20 -8.36
C GLN A 120 17.33 -11.82 -9.00
N GLN A 121 16.25 -11.12 -8.64
CA GLN A 121 15.94 -9.78 -9.15
C GLN A 121 16.57 -8.65 -8.32
N GLN A 122 17.10 -8.96 -7.13
CA GLN A 122 17.65 -7.99 -6.17
C GLN A 122 16.65 -6.87 -5.82
N LYS A 123 15.38 -7.22 -5.63
CA LYS A 123 14.30 -6.27 -5.33
C LYS A 123 13.30 -6.84 -4.34
N TYR A 124 12.55 -5.95 -3.70
CA TYR A 124 11.38 -6.32 -2.92
C TYR A 124 10.15 -6.46 -3.81
N ASP A 125 9.18 -7.25 -3.38
CA ASP A 125 7.85 -7.23 -3.98
C ASP A 125 7.19 -5.87 -3.72
N ASP A 126 6.70 -5.25 -4.79
CA ASP A 126 6.07 -3.94 -4.80
C ASP A 126 4.65 -4.00 -5.38
N CYS A 127 3.82 -3.06 -4.94
CA CYS A 127 2.49 -2.82 -5.45
C CYS A 127 2.48 -1.47 -6.16
N GLU A 128 1.87 -1.44 -7.34
CA GLU A 128 1.61 -0.20 -8.07
C GLU A 128 0.10 0.03 -8.09
N ILE A 129 -0.35 1.08 -7.39
CA ILE A 129 -1.75 1.49 -7.39
C ILE A 129 -1.81 2.92 -7.92
N ASN A 130 -1.62 3.06 -9.22
CA ASN A 130 -1.72 4.34 -9.90
C ASN A 130 -3.09 4.51 -10.54
N THR A 131 -3.65 5.71 -10.45
CA THR A 131 -4.79 6.16 -11.23
C THR A 131 -4.33 7.17 -12.26
N GLY A 132 -5.14 7.41 -13.30
CA GLY A 132 -4.87 8.46 -14.28
C GLY A 132 -4.90 9.88 -13.70
N ASP A 133 -5.31 10.01 -12.43
CA ASP A 133 -5.50 11.27 -11.71
C ASP A 133 -4.44 11.48 -10.61
N ASP A 134 -3.66 10.45 -10.30
CA ASP A 134 -2.66 10.52 -9.26
C ASP A 134 -1.57 11.56 -9.63
N LEU A 135 -1.31 12.46 -8.69
CA LEU A 135 -0.37 13.56 -8.90
C LEU A 135 1.09 13.12 -8.84
N LYS A 136 1.31 11.92 -8.29
CA LYS A 136 2.59 11.23 -8.10
C LYS A 136 2.32 9.74 -8.16
N SER A 137 3.28 9.00 -8.69
CA SER A 137 3.30 7.55 -8.59
C SER A 137 3.07 7.08 -7.15
N ASN A 138 2.27 6.04 -7.00
CA ASN A 138 1.99 5.30 -5.78
C ASN A 138 2.47 3.85 -5.92
N ILE A 139 3.79 3.71 -6.08
CA ILE A 139 4.47 2.42 -5.99
C ILE A 139 4.95 2.25 -4.54
N PHE A 140 4.61 1.13 -3.89
CA PHE A 140 4.96 0.92 -2.49
C PHE A 140 5.31 -0.54 -2.20
N ILE A 141 6.04 -0.79 -1.12
CA ILE A 141 6.49 -2.15 -0.80
C ILE A 141 5.28 -2.96 -0.31
N ALA A 142 5.12 -4.17 -0.83
CA ALA A 142 4.17 -5.13 -0.29
C ALA A 142 4.67 -5.63 1.08
N ALA A 143 4.40 -4.88 2.15
CA ALA A 143 4.85 -5.15 3.51
C ALA A 143 3.67 -5.31 4.47
N ASN A 144 3.74 -6.32 5.34
CA ASN A 144 2.68 -6.62 6.31
C ASN A 144 3.16 -6.54 7.74
N PHE A 145 2.23 -6.34 8.67
CA PHE A 145 2.53 -6.48 10.08
C PHE A 145 2.87 -7.94 10.42
N ILE A 146 3.84 -8.12 11.31
CA ILE A 146 4.24 -9.45 11.76
C ILE A 146 3.14 -9.99 12.68
N LYS A 147 2.61 -11.18 12.37
CA LYS A 147 1.57 -11.84 13.17
C LYS A 147 2.01 -11.98 14.63
N ASN A 148 1.13 -11.59 15.56
CA ASN A 148 1.36 -11.61 17.01
C ASN A 148 2.53 -10.74 17.50
N ASN A 149 3.00 -9.76 16.72
CA ASN A 149 4.00 -8.81 17.22
C ASN A 149 3.40 -7.99 18.37
N PRO A 150 4.08 -7.93 19.54
CA PRO A 150 3.58 -7.20 20.69
C PRO A 150 3.40 -5.71 20.42
N LEU A 151 4.03 -5.11 19.40
CA LEU A 151 3.88 -3.67 19.09
C LEU A 151 2.64 -3.34 18.24
N ASN A 152 1.95 -4.35 17.68
CA ASN A 152 0.80 -4.12 16.81
C ASN A 152 -0.39 -3.45 17.52
N HIS A 153 -0.51 -3.62 18.84
CA HIS A 153 -1.60 -3.00 19.61
C HIS A 153 -1.45 -1.47 19.77
N GLU A 154 -0.29 -0.92 19.41
CA GLU A 154 0.00 0.51 19.55
C GLU A 154 -0.11 1.28 18.22
N VAL A 155 -0.61 0.63 17.17
CA VAL A 155 -0.78 1.22 15.83
C VAL A 155 -2.20 1.77 15.71
N ILE A 156 -2.32 2.96 15.10
CA ILE A 156 -3.60 3.63 14.87
C ILE A 156 -3.67 4.02 13.37
N PRO A 157 -4.75 3.64 12.65
CA PRO A 157 -5.85 2.73 13.04
C PRO A 157 -5.38 1.31 13.43
N PRO A 158 -6.26 0.45 13.96
CA PRO A 158 -5.89 -0.93 14.30
C PRO A 158 -5.36 -1.69 13.08
N VAL A 159 -4.37 -2.54 13.32
CA VAL A 159 -3.70 -3.33 12.27
C VAL A 159 -4.69 -4.19 11.49
N VAL A 160 -4.77 -3.91 10.18
CA VAL A 160 -5.27 -4.84 9.16
C VAL A 160 -4.06 -5.45 8.45
N ASP A 161 -4.15 -6.73 8.09
CA ASP A 161 -3.16 -7.40 7.24
C ASP A 161 -3.68 -7.38 5.80
N PRO A 162 -3.24 -6.41 4.97
CA PRO A 162 -3.80 -6.24 3.63
C PRO A 162 -3.30 -7.30 2.64
N TYR A 163 -2.19 -7.99 2.92
CA TYR A 163 -1.59 -8.94 1.97
C TYR A 163 -1.35 -10.31 2.60
N ASP A 164 -1.81 -11.34 1.91
CA ASP A 164 -1.22 -12.66 2.07
C ASP A 164 -0.02 -12.74 1.11
N HIS A 165 1.16 -13.09 1.64
CA HIS A 165 2.38 -13.26 0.85
C HIS A 165 2.29 -14.51 -0.03
N TYR A 166 1.87 -14.33 -1.28
CA TYR A 166 1.85 -15.36 -2.32
C TYR A 166 3.00 -15.17 -3.30
N VAL A 167 3.65 -16.26 -3.65
CA VAL A 167 4.51 -16.33 -4.83
C VAL A 167 3.69 -16.82 -6.01
N THR A 168 3.76 -16.10 -7.13
CA THR A 168 3.07 -16.47 -8.36
C THR A 168 4.06 -16.93 -9.41
N LEU A 169 3.81 -18.10 -10.00
CA LEU A 169 4.58 -18.67 -11.10
C LEU A 169 3.66 -18.88 -12.30
N LYS A 170 4.06 -18.38 -13.47
CA LYS A 170 3.35 -18.58 -14.72
C LYS A 170 3.95 -19.77 -15.48
N GLY A 171 3.10 -20.64 -15.99
CA GLY A 171 3.50 -21.80 -16.79
C GLY A 171 2.66 -23.05 -16.53
N SER A 172 2.75 -23.99 -17.47
CA SER A 172 2.31 -25.37 -17.30
C SER A 172 3.13 -26.10 -16.24
N LEU A 173 2.61 -27.18 -15.65
CA LEU A 173 3.37 -27.98 -14.68
C LEU A 173 4.64 -28.58 -15.33
N GLU A 174 4.57 -28.93 -16.61
CA GLU A 174 5.70 -29.42 -17.41
C GLU A 174 6.77 -28.36 -17.62
N GLU A 175 6.40 -27.08 -17.71
CA GLU A 175 7.35 -25.98 -17.79
C GLU A 175 8.02 -25.73 -16.43
N LEU A 176 7.23 -25.79 -15.35
CA LEU A 176 7.67 -25.45 -13.99
C LEU A 176 8.49 -26.56 -13.30
N SER A 177 8.27 -27.85 -13.62
CA SER A 177 8.84 -28.99 -12.91
C SER A 177 9.43 -30.04 -13.85
N ASP A 178 10.56 -30.67 -13.48
CA ASP A 178 11.07 -31.89 -14.13
C ASP A 178 10.24 -33.13 -13.74
N THR A 179 9.35 -33.00 -12.76
CA THR A 179 8.47 -34.05 -12.23
C THR A 179 7.02 -33.56 -12.13
N PRO A 180 6.36 -33.22 -13.25
CA PRO A 180 5.06 -32.56 -13.24
C PRO A 180 3.96 -33.36 -12.52
N LEU A 181 4.00 -34.69 -12.59
CA LEU A 181 3.05 -35.56 -11.87
C LEU A 181 3.21 -35.48 -10.34
N LEU A 182 4.44 -35.31 -9.84
CA LEU A 182 4.68 -35.15 -8.40
C LEU A 182 4.23 -33.77 -7.93
N LEU A 183 4.51 -32.74 -8.72
CA LEU A 183 4.01 -31.39 -8.45
C LEU A 183 2.48 -31.40 -8.43
N GLN A 184 1.82 -32.01 -9.44
CA GLN A 184 0.36 -32.14 -9.48
C GLN A 184 -0.20 -32.79 -8.22
N ARG A 185 0.37 -33.91 -7.76
CA ARG A 185 -0.10 -34.58 -6.54
C ARG A 185 0.06 -33.72 -5.29
N LEU A 186 1.17 -33.00 -5.17
CA LEU A 186 1.39 -32.07 -4.05
C LEU A 186 0.31 -30.96 -4.04
N LEU A 187 -0.07 -30.46 -5.22
CA LEU A 187 -1.15 -29.47 -5.37
C LEU A 187 -2.52 -30.05 -4.98
N GLU A 188 -2.82 -31.28 -5.37
CA GLU A 188 -4.06 -31.98 -5.02
C GLU A 188 -4.17 -32.27 -3.51
N GLU A 189 -3.04 -32.51 -2.84
CA GLU A 189 -2.97 -32.80 -1.41
C GLU A 189 -2.94 -31.53 -0.53
N ASN A 190 -2.62 -30.37 -1.09
CA ASN A 190 -2.48 -29.11 -0.35
C ASN A 190 -3.44 -28.02 -0.84
N SER A 191 -4.55 -27.85 -0.13
CA SER A 191 -5.60 -26.88 -0.49
C SER A 191 -5.16 -25.41 -0.42
N ASP A 192 -4.01 -25.12 0.21
CA ASP A 192 -3.45 -23.78 0.30
C ASP A 192 -2.64 -23.37 -0.95
N ILE A 193 -2.44 -24.29 -1.90
CA ILE A 193 -1.72 -24.03 -3.16
C ILE A 193 -2.73 -24.07 -4.30
N GLN A 194 -2.78 -22.99 -5.07
CA GLN A 194 -3.78 -22.83 -6.13
C GLN A 194 -3.09 -22.91 -7.49
N TYR A 195 -3.63 -23.74 -8.37
CA TYR A 195 -3.23 -23.78 -9.77
C TYR A 195 -4.40 -23.34 -10.65
N GLU A 196 -4.38 -22.05 -10.97
CA GLU A 196 -5.43 -21.38 -11.72
C GLU A 196 -5.20 -21.54 -13.23
N ASP A 197 -6.29 -21.80 -13.96
CA ASP A 197 -6.35 -21.83 -15.42
C ASP A 197 -5.28 -22.71 -16.10
N GLN A 198 -4.74 -23.70 -15.37
CA GLN A 198 -3.64 -24.56 -15.82
C GLN A 198 -2.40 -23.78 -16.29
N ASN A 199 -2.18 -22.58 -15.76
CA ASN A 199 -1.06 -21.74 -16.17
C ASN A 199 -0.56 -20.76 -15.09
N LEU A 200 -1.20 -20.72 -13.91
CA LEU A 200 -0.80 -19.83 -12.84
C LEU A 200 -0.78 -20.58 -11.51
N LEU A 201 0.42 -20.83 -11.00
CA LEU A 201 0.64 -21.44 -9.69
C LEU A 201 0.81 -20.35 -8.64
N LYS A 202 -0.08 -20.30 -7.65
CA LYS A 202 -0.04 -19.41 -6.48
C LYS A 202 0.31 -20.21 -5.24
N ILE A 203 1.40 -19.83 -4.58
CA ILE A 203 1.99 -20.55 -3.44
C ILE A 203 2.06 -19.59 -2.27
N LYS A 204 1.45 -19.92 -1.12
CA LYS A 204 1.71 -19.17 0.11
C LYS A 204 3.19 -19.32 0.47
N PHE A 205 3.85 -18.24 0.91
CA PHE A 205 5.29 -18.29 1.20
C PHE A 205 5.69 -19.42 2.18
N LYS A 206 4.83 -19.77 3.15
CA LYS A 206 5.05 -20.90 4.09
C LYS A 206 5.23 -22.27 3.39
N ASP A 207 4.64 -22.42 2.21
CA ASP A 207 4.63 -23.65 1.39
C ASP A 207 5.72 -23.62 0.30
N LEU A 208 6.54 -22.56 0.26
CA LEU A 208 7.54 -22.39 -0.79
C LEU A 208 8.62 -23.48 -0.76
N ALA A 209 9.06 -23.89 0.44
CA ALA A 209 10.15 -24.86 0.59
C ALA A 209 9.81 -26.24 0.00
N GLN A 210 8.57 -26.71 0.20
CA GLN A 210 8.11 -28.00 -0.35
C GLN A 210 7.93 -27.94 -1.87
N ILE A 211 7.50 -26.79 -2.41
CA ILE A 211 7.32 -26.62 -3.86
C ILE A 211 8.68 -26.47 -4.55
N ASN A 212 9.60 -25.70 -3.97
CA ASN A 212 10.94 -25.45 -4.52
C ASN A 212 11.73 -26.73 -4.84
N ALA A 213 11.54 -27.80 -4.06
CA ALA A 213 12.17 -29.09 -4.32
C ALA A 213 11.72 -29.77 -5.62
N LEU A 214 10.56 -29.37 -6.15
CA LEU A 214 9.96 -29.90 -7.37
C LEU A 214 10.08 -28.94 -8.56
N LEU A 215 10.52 -27.69 -8.36
CA LEU A 215 10.68 -26.72 -9.44
C LEU A 215 12.00 -26.91 -10.19
N LYS A 216 11.98 -26.70 -11.50
CA LYS A 216 13.20 -26.64 -12.33
C LYS A 216 14.11 -25.49 -11.92
N ASN A 217 13.48 -24.35 -11.62
CA ASN A 217 14.14 -23.15 -11.13
C ASN A 217 13.59 -22.87 -9.72
N PRO A 218 14.32 -23.25 -8.67
CA PRO A 218 13.93 -22.89 -7.30
C PRO A 218 13.80 -21.38 -7.16
N ILE A 219 12.79 -20.94 -6.44
CA ILE A 219 12.57 -19.53 -6.14
C ILE A 219 13.44 -19.16 -4.94
N GLU A 220 14.30 -18.17 -5.12
CA GLU A 220 15.17 -17.62 -4.07
C GLU A 220 14.58 -16.33 -3.52
N GLN A 221 13.49 -16.48 -2.76
CA GLN A 221 12.88 -15.37 -2.02
C GLN A 221 13.07 -15.54 -0.51
N GLU A 222 13.23 -14.42 0.20
CA GLU A 222 13.39 -14.38 1.65
C GLU A 222 12.42 -13.39 2.28
N MET A 223 11.86 -13.76 3.42
CA MET A 223 11.12 -12.85 4.29
C MET A 223 12.11 -11.94 5.04
N ARG A 224 12.07 -10.64 4.76
CA ARG A 224 12.86 -9.62 5.46
C ARG A 224 11.96 -8.76 6.34
N TYR A 225 12.56 -8.17 7.38
CA TYR A 225 11.86 -7.36 8.36
C TYR A 225 12.37 -5.93 8.34
N LEU A 226 11.54 -5.03 7.81
CA LEU A 226 11.87 -3.64 7.56
C LEU A 226 11.22 -2.73 8.60
N SER A 227 11.94 -1.73 9.08
CA SER A 227 11.34 -0.62 9.80
C SER A 227 10.53 0.28 8.86
N ILE A 228 9.65 1.12 9.41
CA ILE A 228 8.91 2.13 8.64
C ILE A 228 9.86 3.10 7.93
N GLU A 229 11.01 3.42 8.54
CA GLU A 229 12.04 4.28 7.93
C GLU A 229 12.72 3.59 6.74
N GLU A 230 13.04 2.29 6.86
CA GLU A 230 13.61 1.51 5.75
C GLU A 230 12.63 1.43 4.58
N ILE A 231 11.35 1.17 4.86
CA ILE A 231 10.28 1.17 3.85
C ILE A 231 10.19 2.53 3.17
N TYR A 232 10.15 3.62 3.94
CA TYR A 232 10.11 4.98 3.37
C TYR A 232 11.29 5.26 2.43
N GLN A 233 12.51 4.84 2.76
CA GLN A 233 13.67 5.05 1.86
C GLN A 233 13.56 4.21 0.58
N LEU A 234 13.07 2.98 0.67
CA LEU A 234 12.87 2.10 -0.50
C LEU A 234 11.79 2.67 -1.42
N GLU A 235 10.62 3.02 -0.89
CA GLU A 235 9.51 3.56 -1.67
C GLU A 235 9.84 4.92 -2.28
N LYS A 236 10.61 5.75 -1.58
CA LYS A 236 11.11 7.00 -2.15
C LYS A 236 11.96 6.73 -3.40
N GLN A 237 12.79 5.69 -3.41
CA GLN A 237 13.57 5.33 -4.59
C GLN A 237 12.69 4.83 -5.74
N LEU A 238 11.65 4.04 -5.44
CA LEU A 238 10.69 3.53 -6.44
C LEU A 238 9.90 4.66 -7.11
N ASN A 239 9.62 5.75 -6.39
CA ASN A 239 8.84 6.87 -6.91
C ASN A 239 9.70 8.08 -7.35
N LEU A 240 11.04 7.99 -7.29
CA LEU A 240 11.95 9.01 -7.83
C LEU A 240 12.10 8.93 -9.36
N THR A 241 11.59 7.88 -9.99
CA THR A 241 11.70 7.61 -11.42
C THR A 241 10.72 8.39 -12.31
N ASP A 242 9.90 9.29 -11.76
CA ASP A 242 9.06 10.23 -12.54
C ASP A 242 9.81 11.56 -12.81
N PRO A 243 10.37 11.78 -14.02
CA PRO A 243 11.14 12.98 -14.33
C PRO A 243 10.25 14.20 -14.65
N GLU A 244 8.92 14.07 -14.65
CA GLU A 244 8.00 15.13 -15.11
C GLU A 244 7.26 15.88 -13.99
N SER A 245 7.92 16.09 -12.84
CA SER A 245 7.38 16.96 -11.78
C SER A 245 8.37 18.05 -11.33
N ILE A 246 8.63 18.99 -12.25
CA ILE A 246 9.07 20.37 -11.97
C ILE A 246 8.11 21.32 -12.66
#